data_AF-A0A8S1J450-F1
#
_entry.id   AF-A0A8S1J450-F1
#
_cell.length_a   1.000
_cell.length_b   1.000
_cell.length_c   1.000
_cell.angle_alpha   90.00
_cell.angle_beta   90.00
_cell.angle_gamma   90.00
#
_symmetry.space_group_name_H-M   'P 1'
#
loop_
_entity.id
_entity.type
_entity.pdbx_description
1 polymer ?
#
loop_
_entity_poly.entity_id
_entity_poly.type
_entity_poly.pdbx_seq_one_letter_code
_entity_poly.pdbx_strand_id
1 'polypeptide(L)'
;MTGLRDGCDQGAEDVESPMMGQAPRADSGIAPASGSSDSEVRAAGAEPVDVRDTCAPAARGIRREAAPGISAFAQYLATMLSSNPTETLGKIFDQWRNGAEKDAKGKDVKEDGEAELPVAIAADEAQRNMYRSRGPQLRHLVKTLARYRHRRNTHRRLFVEALKRKIENRYPADAYIEKMQDTVFITSIQMFDMFTPQRRARHLVWATFMMMAVTCVVFAFMAGTFPLYRLQKGYEADVAALSYGPDELWDWATVRNSTTRFDFEFLLGWGGRYLPAVNDGQSYRWFTSIMLHQSFVHLLSNALIFVVLGSYLEYRYGGVRVMAVVVLAGLGGNLLSAVAEDRCSIVVGASGVVFGFMGFGIVDLVLNREVLLHSAIRFVICALFVTFIVMTLVMEEYSSHISHAGGFLCGFVPALLFIPDIKYERLEAMLVWGVAGFVVIFFTVLPTAIYYSVLPTLQC
;
A
#
# COMPACT_ATOMS: atom_id res chain seq x y z
N MET A 1 37.59 40.32 2.11
CA MET A 1 38.62 41.13 2.81
C MET A 1 38.75 40.53 4.21
N THR A 2 39.72 39.61 4.38
CA THR A 2 40.92 39.76 5.25
C THR A 2 40.56 39.89 6.73
N GLY A 3 40.94 39.04 7.68
CA GLY A 3 41.95 37.98 7.77
C GLY A 3 42.64 38.10 9.14
N LEU A 4 42.79 37.01 9.90
CA LEU A 4 43.66 36.84 11.09
C LEU A 4 43.84 35.31 11.24
N ARG A 5 44.89 34.67 10.70
CA ARG A 5 46.27 34.45 11.20
C ARG A 5 46.36 33.95 12.65
N ASP A 6 46.79 32.69 12.77
CA ASP A 6 47.93 32.13 13.55
C ASP A 6 47.88 30.59 13.32
N GLY A 7 48.91 29.80 13.02
CA GLY A 7 50.37 29.98 13.00
C GLY A 7 51.03 28.79 13.75
N CYS A 8 51.43 27.73 13.03
CA CYS A 8 52.50 26.73 13.31
C CYS A 8 52.47 25.69 12.16
N ASP A 9 53.33 25.76 11.13
CA ASP A 9 54.70 25.18 11.02
C ASP A 9 54.75 23.66 11.31
N GLN A 10 55.32 22.74 10.52
CA GLN A 10 56.31 22.75 9.42
C GLN A 10 56.37 21.36 8.72
N GLY A 11 56.90 21.31 7.49
CA GLY A 11 57.52 20.12 6.85
C GLY A 11 56.63 19.37 5.85
N ALA A 12 56.57 19.69 4.55
CA ALA A 12 57.59 19.54 3.49
C ALA A 12 58.01 18.08 3.22
N GLU A 13 57.49 17.49 2.13
CA GLU A 13 58.30 17.08 0.96
C GLU A 13 57.38 16.63 -0.19
N ASP A 14 57.52 17.33 -1.31
CA ASP A 14 57.06 16.95 -2.64
C ASP A 14 57.84 15.73 -3.15
N VAL A 15 57.30 14.99 -4.12
CA VAL A 15 57.93 14.69 -5.43
C VAL A 15 57.12 13.63 -6.20
N GLU A 16 56.53 14.13 -7.29
CA GLU A 16 56.40 13.55 -8.64
C GLU A 16 55.70 12.20 -8.90
N SER A 17 54.66 12.28 -9.74
CA SER A 17 54.30 11.25 -10.73
C SER A 17 55.29 11.25 -11.90
N PRO A 18 55.39 10.12 -12.64
CA PRO A 18 55.01 10.23 -14.05
C PRO A 18 54.16 9.06 -14.59
N MET A 19 53.45 9.37 -15.66
CA MET A 19 52.60 8.48 -16.45
C MET A 19 53.36 7.46 -17.31
N MET A 20 52.73 6.31 -17.57
CA MET A 20 52.39 5.70 -18.88
C MET A 20 52.51 4.17 -18.88
N GLY A 21 51.56 3.49 -19.54
CA GLY A 21 51.74 2.11 -20.00
C GLY A 21 50.45 1.32 -20.20
N GLN A 22 50.06 1.10 -21.46
CA GLN A 22 48.90 0.34 -21.92
C GLN A 22 49.09 -1.20 -21.74
N ALA A 23 47.98 -1.88 -21.39
CA ALA A 23 47.45 -3.24 -21.65
C ALA A 23 48.17 -4.24 -22.63
N PRO A 24 47.77 -5.55 -22.81
CA PRO A 24 46.83 -6.44 -22.09
C PRO A 24 47.26 -7.96 -21.94
N ARG A 25 46.34 -8.76 -21.35
CA ARG A 25 45.96 -10.19 -21.62
C ARG A 25 46.57 -11.39 -20.84
N ALA A 26 45.63 -12.19 -20.32
CA ALA A 26 45.53 -13.66 -20.22
C ALA A 26 46.53 -14.46 -19.36
N ASP A 27 46.04 -15.21 -18.36
CA ASP A 27 45.71 -16.63 -18.56
C ASP A 27 45.04 -17.30 -17.34
N SER A 28 44.26 -18.31 -17.67
CA SER A 28 43.55 -19.28 -16.82
C SER A 28 44.48 -20.28 -16.12
N GLY A 29 44.09 -20.78 -14.94
CA GLY A 29 44.64 -22.06 -14.46
C GLY A 29 44.45 -22.41 -12.99
N ILE A 30 43.43 -23.25 -12.71
CA ILE A 30 43.52 -24.50 -11.92
C ILE A 30 43.89 -24.39 -10.41
N ALA A 31 42.92 -24.72 -9.55
CA ALA A 31 43.11 -25.35 -8.22
C ALA A 31 43.14 -26.90 -8.38
N PRO A 32 43.35 -27.77 -7.35
CA PRO A 32 43.38 -27.55 -5.90
C PRO A 32 44.38 -28.42 -5.07
N ALA A 33 44.31 -28.29 -3.74
CA ALA A 33 44.26 -29.38 -2.73
C ALA A 33 45.33 -29.43 -1.60
N SER A 34 44.78 -29.54 -0.38
CA SER A 34 45.15 -30.46 0.72
C SER A 34 46.24 -30.11 1.75
N GLY A 35 45.93 -30.46 3.01
CA GLY A 35 46.88 -30.77 4.11
C GLY A 35 46.91 -29.73 5.24
N SER A 36 46.02 -29.79 6.24
CA SER A 36 46.19 -30.50 7.53
C SER A 36 47.53 -30.27 8.24
N SER A 37 47.52 -29.59 9.39
CA SER A 37 48.02 -30.14 10.66
C SER A 37 47.89 -29.14 11.81
N ASP A 38 47.43 -29.69 12.92
CA ASP A 38 47.35 -29.10 14.25
C ASP A 38 48.72 -28.74 14.82
N SER A 39 48.78 -27.68 15.63
CA SER A 39 49.58 -27.70 16.85
C SER A 39 49.13 -26.61 17.83
N GLU A 40 48.52 -27.06 18.93
CA GLU A 40 48.34 -26.31 20.16
C GLU A 40 49.71 -25.86 20.74
N VAL A 41 49.81 -24.61 21.19
CA VAL A 41 50.72 -24.24 22.29
C VAL A 41 49.99 -23.30 23.25
N ARG A 42 50.07 -23.67 24.52
CA ARG A 42 49.46 -23.05 25.71
C ARG A 42 50.08 -21.70 26.11
N ALA A 43 49.18 -20.78 26.46
CA ALA A 43 49.08 -19.97 27.69
C ALA A 43 50.31 -19.29 28.33
N ALA A 44 50.24 -17.95 28.41
CA ALA A 44 50.48 -17.08 29.58
C ALA A 44 49.97 -15.68 29.16
N GLY A 45 49.19 -14.87 29.88
CA GLY A 45 48.95 -14.71 31.31
C GLY A 45 49.18 -13.24 31.65
N ALA A 46 48.12 -12.40 31.63
CA ALA A 46 47.99 -11.12 32.36
C ALA A 46 46.65 -10.41 32.02
N GLU A 47 45.78 -10.24 33.02
CA GLU A 47 44.73 -9.21 33.07
C GLU A 47 45.29 -7.92 33.76
N PRO A 48 44.51 -6.85 33.98
CA PRO A 48 44.01 -5.90 32.98
C PRO A 48 44.47 -4.45 33.32
N VAL A 49 44.54 -3.55 32.35
CA VAL A 49 44.61 -2.10 32.61
C VAL A 49 43.54 -1.38 31.79
N ASP A 50 42.61 -0.80 32.52
CA ASP A 50 41.54 0.10 32.07
C ASP A 50 42.12 1.50 31.81
N VAL A 51 42.03 1.99 30.57
CA VAL A 51 42.04 3.43 30.28
C VAL A 51 41.01 3.70 29.18
N ARG A 52 40.08 4.58 29.52
CA ARG A 52 38.94 5.06 28.73
C ARG A 52 39.35 5.91 27.53
N ASP A 53 38.38 5.98 26.61
CA ASP A 53 38.11 7.02 25.62
C ASP A 53 39.05 7.14 24.40
N THR A 54 38.57 6.68 23.22
CA THR A 54 37.97 7.57 22.20
C THR A 54 37.64 6.83 20.90
N CYS A 55 36.49 7.21 20.31
CA CYS A 55 36.11 7.07 18.90
C CYS A 55 35.82 5.67 18.30
N ALA A 56 34.53 5.30 18.27
CA ALA A 56 33.96 4.37 17.30
C ALA A 56 32.81 5.05 16.52
N PRO A 57 32.66 4.81 15.20
CA PRO A 57 31.71 5.53 14.35
C PRO A 57 30.28 5.01 14.49
N ALA A 58 29.33 5.94 14.35
CA ALA A 58 27.91 5.78 14.58
C ALA A 58 27.23 4.75 13.65
N ALA A 59 26.97 3.55 14.16
CA ALA A 59 25.96 2.64 13.61
C ALA A 59 24.55 3.08 14.07
N ARG A 60 23.86 3.89 13.24
CA ARG A 60 22.43 4.15 13.43
C ARG A 60 21.61 2.93 13.00
N GLY A 61 21.29 2.09 13.97
CA GLY A 61 20.36 0.97 13.80
C GLY A 61 18.97 1.43 13.37
N ILE A 62 18.51 0.91 12.24
CA ILE A 62 17.11 0.98 11.81
C ILE A 62 16.31 0.08 12.77
N ARG A 63 15.60 0.67 13.74
CA ARG A 63 14.58 -0.08 14.48
C ARG A 63 13.38 -0.29 13.57
N ARG A 64 13.18 -1.54 13.13
CA ARG A 64 11.89 -2.02 12.63
C ARG A 64 10.94 -2.10 13.84
N GLU A 65 10.06 -1.13 14.01
CA GLU A 65 8.95 -1.26 14.94
C GLU A 65 7.91 -2.20 14.32
N ALA A 66 7.73 -3.38 14.92
CA ALA A 66 6.65 -4.28 14.60
C ALA A 66 5.31 -3.63 15.00
N ALA A 67 4.35 -3.58 14.06
CA ALA A 67 3.00 -3.09 14.33
C ALA A 67 2.27 -4.01 15.32
N PRO A 68 1.64 -3.50 16.39
CA PRO A 68 0.82 -4.32 17.28
C PRO A 68 -0.46 -4.74 16.55
N GLY A 69 -0.58 -6.06 16.32
CA GLY A 69 -1.59 -6.66 15.45
C GLY A 69 -2.95 -6.91 16.09
N ILE A 70 -3.98 -6.84 15.25
CA ILE A 70 -5.25 -7.61 15.13
C ILE A 70 -5.92 -8.16 16.41
N SER A 71 -5.17 -8.72 17.37
CA SER A 71 -5.69 -9.26 18.64
C SER A 71 -6.36 -8.21 19.54
N ALA A 72 -5.83 -6.99 19.58
CA ALA A 72 -6.43 -5.88 20.35
C ALA A 72 -7.77 -5.41 19.75
N PHE A 73 -7.91 -5.54 18.42
CA PHE A 73 -9.12 -5.20 17.70
C PHE A 73 -10.24 -6.20 17.97
N ALA A 74 -9.92 -7.50 17.96
CA ALA A 74 -10.89 -8.58 18.20
C ALA A 74 -11.47 -8.55 19.64
N GLN A 75 -10.63 -8.33 20.65
CA GLN A 75 -11.08 -8.24 22.05
C GLN A 75 -11.98 -7.02 22.31
N TYR A 76 -11.75 -5.92 21.57
CA TYR A 76 -12.51 -4.69 21.74
C TYR A 76 -13.87 -4.75 21.02
N LEU A 77 -13.93 -5.37 19.83
CA LEU A 77 -15.18 -5.58 19.09
C LEU A 77 -16.20 -6.42 19.90
N ALA A 78 -15.72 -7.44 20.61
CA ALA A 78 -16.53 -8.29 21.47
C ALA A 78 -17.20 -7.53 22.63
N THR A 79 -16.57 -6.44 23.10
CA THR A 79 -17.13 -5.60 24.18
C THR A 79 -18.20 -4.64 23.66
N MET A 80 -18.18 -4.29 22.37
CA MET A 80 -19.14 -3.36 21.75
C MET A 80 -20.50 -4.00 21.43
N LEU A 81 -20.57 -5.33 21.30
CA LEU A 81 -21.78 -6.04 20.85
C LEU A 81 -22.79 -6.35 21.98
N SER A 82 -22.59 -5.84 23.21
CA SER A 82 -23.39 -6.19 24.39
C SER A 82 -24.68 -5.35 24.60
N SER A 83 -25.07 -4.49 23.66
CA SER A 83 -26.33 -3.71 23.68
C SER A 83 -26.89 -3.61 22.26
N ASN A 84 -28.19 -3.38 22.06
CA ASN A 84 -28.83 -3.36 20.72
C ASN A 84 -28.04 -2.49 19.72
N PRO A 85 -27.16 -3.11 18.89
CA PRO A 85 -26.00 -2.39 18.35
C PRO A 85 -26.41 -1.45 17.22
N THR A 86 -27.41 -1.84 16.44
CA THR A 86 -27.84 -1.17 15.22
C THR A 86 -28.48 0.19 15.48
N GLU A 87 -29.38 0.29 16.47
CA GLU A 87 -30.02 1.57 16.80
C GLU A 87 -29.03 2.55 17.43
N THR A 88 -28.15 2.04 18.29
CA THR A 88 -27.12 2.84 18.98
C THR A 88 -26.07 3.36 18.01
N LEU A 89 -25.57 2.51 17.11
CA LEU A 89 -24.63 2.92 16.06
C LEU A 89 -25.27 3.93 15.10
N GLY A 90 -26.52 3.73 14.69
CA GLY A 90 -27.23 4.68 13.83
C GLY A 90 -27.28 6.09 14.41
N LYS A 91 -27.68 6.22 15.68
CA LYS A 91 -27.70 7.50 16.40
C LYS A 91 -26.32 8.16 16.49
N ILE A 92 -25.27 7.37 16.71
CA ILE A 92 -23.88 7.86 16.78
C ILE A 92 -23.43 8.39 15.43
N PHE A 93 -23.67 7.64 14.35
CA PHE A 93 -23.31 8.05 13.00
C PHE A 93 -24.04 9.33 12.57
N ASP A 94 -25.33 9.46 12.90
CA ASP A 94 -26.11 10.66 12.58
C ASP A 94 -25.61 11.90 13.32
N GLN A 95 -25.30 11.77 14.61
CA GLN A 95 -24.73 12.89 15.39
C GLN A 95 -23.36 13.32 14.85
N TRP A 96 -22.51 12.36 14.47
CA TRP A 96 -21.20 12.66 13.90
C TRP A 96 -21.29 13.29 12.50
N ARG A 97 -22.18 12.78 11.65
CA ARG A 97 -22.47 13.33 10.31
C ARG A 97 -22.91 14.79 10.41
N ASN A 98 -23.90 15.06 11.26
CA ASN A 98 -24.43 16.41 11.46
C ASN A 98 -23.40 17.34 12.12
N GLY A 99 -22.52 16.81 12.96
CA GLY A 99 -21.40 17.54 13.55
C GLY A 99 -20.38 17.97 12.50
N ALA A 100 -19.90 17.02 11.68
CA ALA A 100 -18.92 17.29 10.63
C ALA A 100 -19.45 18.28 9.57
N GLU A 101 -20.74 18.21 9.22
CA GLU A 101 -21.34 19.11 8.22
C GLU A 101 -21.50 20.55 8.74
N LYS A 102 -21.85 20.72 10.03
CA LYS A 102 -21.89 22.05 10.68
C LYS A 102 -20.52 22.70 10.73
N ASP A 103 -19.50 21.92 11.03
CA ASP A 103 -18.11 22.39 11.08
C ASP A 103 -17.55 22.70 9.67
N ALA A 104 -18.07 22.06 8.62
CA ALA A 104 -17.68 22.30 7.23
C ALA A 104 -18.41 23.50 6.56
N LYS A 105 -19.67 23.78 6.96
CA LYS A 105 -20.48 24.90 6.43
C LYS A 105 -20.44 26.16 7.29
N GLY A 106 -19.97 26.07 8.52
CA GLY A 106 -19.97 27.16 9.50
C GLY A 106 -18.58 27.47 10.03
N LYS A 107 -18.08 28.66 9.67
CA LYS A 107 -16.87 29.34 10.13
C LYS A 107 -15.57 28.97 9.40
N ASP A 108 -15.17 29.87 8.50
CA ASP A 108 -13.84 30.47 8.60
C ASP A 108 -13.67 30.94 10.06
N VAL A 109 -13.08 30.09 10.90
CA VAL A 109 -12.56 30.51 12.19
C VAL A 109 -11.45 31.47 11.82
N LYS A 110 -11.68 32.78 12.02
CA LYS A 110 -10.63 33.78 12.00
C LYS A 110 -9.46 33.22 12.80
N GLU A 111 -8.32 33.05 12.13
CA GLU A 111 -7.03 32.83 12.77
C GLU A 111 -6.65 34.12 13.51
N ASP A 112 -7.39 34.45 14.56
CA ASP A 112 -6.92 35.40 15.56
C ASP A 112 -5.88 34.62 16.38
N GLY A 113 -4.63 35.07 16.26
CA GLY A 113 -3.45 34.38 16.77
C GLY A 113 -3.55 34.12 18.27
N GLU A 114 -3.91 32.90 18.66
CA GLU A 114 -3.76 32.36 20.02
C GLU A 114 -4.08 30.85 20.09
N ALA A 115 -3.66 30.04 19.10
CA ALA A 115 -3.97 28.61 19.03
C ALA A 115 -2.79 27.65 19.22
N GLU A 116 -1.60 28.12 19.60
CA GLU A 116 -0.43 27.24 19.83
C GLU A 116 -0.43 26.53 21.21
N LEU A 117 -1.38 26.84 22.10
CA LEU A 117 -1.28 26.47 23.52
C LEU A 117 -2.12 25.31 24.11
N PRO A 118 -3.02 24.52 23.45
CA PRO A 118 -3.84 23.56 24.20
C PRO A 118 -3.22 22.17 24.39
N VAL A 119 -2.49 21.61 23.40
CA VAL A 119 -2.07 20.19 23.43
C VAL A 119 -0.90 19.97 24.37
N ALA A 120 0.08 20.89 24.36
CA ALA A 120 1.25 20.80 25.22
C ALA A 120 0.88 20.98 26.69
N ILE A 121 0.02 21.95 27.02
CA ILE A 121 -0.44 22.19 28.40
C ILE A 121 -1.37 21.07 28.87
N ALA A 122 -2.31 20.60 28.04
CA ALA A 122 -3.17 19.47 28.38
C ALA A 122 -2.40 18.17 28.63
N ALA A 123 -1.40 17.88 27.81
CA ALA A 123 -0.55 16.71 27.97
C ALA A 123 0.32 16.83 29.22
N ASP A 124 0.86 18.02 29.48
CA ASP A 124 1.74 18.27 30.61
C ASP A 124 0.97 18.33 31.95
N GLU A 125 -0.25 18.84 31.96
CA GLU A 125 -1.16 18.84 33.12
C GLU A 125 -1.71 17.44 33.42
N ALA A 126 -2.09 16.67 32.39
CA ALA A 126 -2.43 15.25 32.54
C ALA A 126 -1.23 14.43 33.04
N GLN A 127 -0.04 14.66 32.49
CA GLN A 127 1.20 13.98 32.87
C GLN A 127 1.63 14.34 34.31
N ARG A 128 1.48 15.62 34.73
CA ARG A 128 1.78 16.07 36.09
C ARG A 128 0.78 15.57 37.13
N ASN A 129 -0.52 15.51 36.82
CA ASN A 129 -1.55 15.04 37.75
C ASN A 129 -1.66 13.50 37.84
N MET A 130 -1.25 12.75 36.81
CA MET A 130 -1.38 11.28 36.78
C MET A 130 -0.21 10.51 37.41
N TYR A 131 0.96 11.11 37.59
CA TYR A 131 2.15 10.40 38.08
C TYR A 131 2.05 9.95 39.56
N ARG A 132 0.96 10.28 40.27
CA ARG A 132 0.79 9.94 41.69
C ARG A 132 -0.09 8.73 41.98
N SER A 133 -0.88 8.18 41.04
CA SER A 133 -1.51 6.86 41.20
C SER A 133 -2.20 6.39 39.90
N ARG A 134 -2.11 5.07 39.59
CA ARG A 134 -3.01 4.23 38.75
C ARG A 134 -2.42 3.52 37.50
N GLY A 135 -2.68 2.20 37.43
CA GLY A 135 -3.21 1.41 36.29
C GLY A 135 -2.37 1.18 34.99
N PRO A 136 -2.32 -0.05 34.43
CA PRO A 136 -1.71 -0.32 33.11
C PRO A 136 -2.38 0.41 31.93
N GLN A 137 -3.72 0.52 31.95
CA GLN A 137 -4.51 1.19 30.90
C GLN A 137 -4.17 2.68 30.77
N LEU A 138 -3.84 3.30 31.90
CA LEU A 138 -3.58 4.72 32.00
C LEU A 138 -2.20 5.09 31.42
N ARG A 139 -1.20 4.24 31.65
CA ARG A 139 0.14 4.35 31.04
C ARG A 139 0.11 4.23 29.51
N HIS A 140 -0.76 3.39 28.96
CA HIS A 140 -0.92 3.24 27.52
C HIS A 140 -1.46 4.53 26.89
N LEU A 141 -2.45 5.16 27.51
CA LEU A 141 -3.05 6.41 27.04
C LEU A 141 -2.05 7.59 27.03
N VAL A 142 -1.24 7.73 28.09
CA VAL A 142 -0.19 8.77 28.16
C VAL A 142 0.86 8.57 27.06
N LYS A 143 1.28 7.33 26.81
CA LYS A 143 2.18 7.02 25.67
C LYS A 143 1.55 7.35 24.32
N THR A 144 0.24 7.19 24.18
CA THR A 144 -0.49 7.55 22.96
C THR A 144 -0.53 9.07 22.77
N LEU A 145 -0.84 9.85 23.82
CA LEU A 145 -0.74 11.32 23.79
C LEU A 145 0.67 11.82 23.47
N ALA A 146 1.69 11.20 24.08
CA ALA A 146 3.08 11.59 23.84
C ALA A 146 3.52 11.37 22.38
N ARG A 147 3.10 10.24 21.76
CA ARG A 147 3.32 9.99 20.31
C ARG A 147 2.59 11.02 19.43
N TYR A 148 1.52 11.61 19.94
CA TYR A 148 0.63 12.48 19.21
C TYR A 148 1.11 13.94 19.10
N ARG A 149 1.89 14.40 20.10
CA ARG A 149 2.49 15.75 20.16
C ARG A 149 3.31 16.14 18.91
N HIS A 150 3.66 15.17 18.07
CA HIS A 150 4.48 15.36 16.86
C HIS A 150 3.71 15.29 15.52
N ARG A 151 2.36 15.20 15.49
CA ARG A 151 1.58 15.17 14.24
C ARG A 151 1.12 16.55 13.76
N ARG A 152 0.97 16.71 12.44
CA ARG A 152 0.66 17.96 11.70
C ARG A 152 -0.71 18.58 11.95
N ASN A 153 -1.69 17.85 12.49
CA ASN A 153 -3.01 18.42 12.73
C ASN A 153 -3.06 19.09 14.10
N THR A 154 -2.67 20.36 14.14
CA THR A 154 -2.65 21.23 15.33
C THR A 154 -4.02 21.39 15.98
N HIS A 155 -5.09 21.04 15.27
CA HIS A 155 -6.48 21.22 15.70
C HIS A 155 -7.12 20.01 16.34
N ARG A 156 -6.39 18.91 16.62
CA ARG A 156 -6.91 17.66 17.25
C ARG A 156 -7.41 17.85 18.71
N ARG A 157 -8.27 18.84 18.96
CA ARG A 157 -8.78 19.29 20.26
C ARG A 157 -9.84 18.32 20.79
N LEU A 158 -10.76 17.86 19.95
CA LEU A 158 -11.83 16.96 20.35
C LEU A 158 -11.27 15.61 20.81
N PHE A 159 -10.21 15.13 20.16
CA PHE A 159 -9.51 13.91 20.57
C PHE A 159 -8.91 14.06 21.96
N VAL A 160 -8.18 15.16 22.22
CA VAL A 160 -7.60 15.42 23.54
C VAL A 160 -8.69 15.54 24.61
N GLU A 161 -9.80 16.20 24.30
CA GLU A 161 -10.92 16.37 25.22
C GLU A 161 -11.61 15.04 25.57
N ALA A 162 -11.92 14.22 24.56
CA ALA A 162 -12.46 12.87 24.74
C ALA A 162 -11.51 12.01 25.59
N LEU A 163 -10.20 12.14 25.35
CA LEU A 163 -9.20 11.39 26.10
C LEU A 163 -9.10 11.86 27.56
N LYS A 164 -9.20 13.17 27.83
CA LYS A 164 -9.29 13.73 29.18
C LYS A 164 -10.52 13.22 29.93
N ARG A 165 -11.70 13.28 29.30
CA ARG A 165 -12.95 12.73 29.89
C ARG A 165 -12.78 11.28 30.30
N LYS A 166 -12.13 10.48 29.45
CA LYS A 166 -11.82 9.07 29.70
C LYS A 166 -10.80 8.84 30.82
N ILE A 167 -9.73 9.63 30.88
CA ILE A 167 -8.70 9.54 31.93
C ILE A 167 -9.28 9.88 33.30
N GLU A 168 -10.03 10.97 33.37
CA GLU A 168 -10.54 11.52 34.62
C GLU A 168 -11.84 10.84 35.08
N ASN A 169 -12.36 9.90 34.28
CA ASN A 169 -13.64 9.22 34.49
C ASN A 169 -14.78 10.22 34.75
N ARG A 170 -14.79 11.33 33.99
CA ARG A 170 -15.78 12.43 34.12
C ARG A 170 -17.12 12.12 33.44
N TYR A 171 -17.51 10.85 33.37
CA TYR A 171 -18.82 10.48 32.83
C TYR A 171 -19.83 10.38 33.98
N PRO A 172 -21.00 11.03 33.88
CA PRO A 172 -22.16 10.76 34.73
C PRO A 172 -22.46 9.25 34.78
N ALA A 173 -23.03 8.76 35.90
CA ALA A 173 -23.30 7.33 36.10
C ALA A 173 -24.26 6.73 35.04
N ASP A 174 -25.08 7.57 34.43
CA ASP A 174 -26.07 7.30 33.39
C ASP A 174 -25.59 7.64 31.96
N ALA A 175 -24.40 8.24 31.80
CA ALA A 175 -23.84 8.65 30.51
C ALA A 175 -23.15 7.51 29.75
N TYR A 176 -23.80 6.35 29.65
CA TYR A 176 -23.28 5.18 28.93
C TYR A 176 -22.98 5.49 27.45
N ILE A 177 -23.88 6.24 26.80
CA ILE A 177 -23.77 6.59 25.37
C ILE A 177 -22.54 7.49 25.12
N GLU A 178 -22.30 8.49 25.96
CA GLU A 178 -21.15 9.41 25.82
C GLU A 178 -19.82 8.67 25.98
N LYS A 179 -19.74 7.76 26.96
CA LYS A 179 -18.55 6.92 27.19
C LYS A 179 -18.25 6.02 25.98
N MET A 180 -19.30 5.46 25.38
CA MET A 180 -19.19 4.65 24.17
C MET A 180 -18.73 5.51 22.99
N GLN A 181 -19.34 6.67 22.77
CA GLN A 181 -18.96 7.62 21.70
C GLN A 181 -17.50 8.03 21.78
N ASP A 182 -17.05 8.49 22.95
CA ASP A 182 -15.65 8.90 23.15
C ASP A 182 -14.71 7.72 22.90
N THR A 183 -15.08 6.50 23.30
CA THR A 183 -14.20 5.36 23.05
C THR A 183 -14.15 4.98 21.57
N VAL A 184 -15.29 4.90 20.89
CA VAL A 184 -15.33 4.66 19.44
C VAL A 184 -14.48 5.71 18.73
N PHE A 185 -14.65 6.99 19.07
CA PHE A 185 -13.88 8.10 18.51
C PHE A 185 -12.37 7.94 18.71
N ILE A 186 -11.93 7.69 19.95
CA ILE A 186 -10.51 7.49 20.28
C ILE A 186 -9.94 6.30 19.50
N THR A 187 -10.67 5.18 19.43
CA THR A 187 -10.21 3.98 18.70
C THR A 187 -10.14 4.22 17.20
N SER A 188 -11.09 4.94 16.61
CA SER A 188 -11.09 5.27 15.18
C SER A 188 -9.90 6.13 14.81
N ILE A 189 -9.60 7.17 15.60
CA ILE A 189 -8.42 8.01 15.36
C ILE A 189 -7.13 7.19 15.47
N GLN A 190 -7.04 6.27 16.43
CA GLN A 190 -5.89 5.37 16.56
C GLN A 190 -5.73 4.42 15.37
N MET A 191 -6.84 3.87 14.86
CA MET A 191 -6.83 3.01 13.68
C MET A 191 -6.42 3.79 12.43
N PHE A 192 -7.00 4.96 12.21
CA PHE A 192 -6.62 5.86 11.14
C PHE A 192 -5.10 6.12 11.19
N ASP A 193 -4.61 6.52 12.36
CA ASP A 193 -3.20 6.80 12.61
C ASP A 193 -2.26 5.61 12.38
N MET A 194 -2.75 4.36 12.50
CA MET A 194 -2.00 3.13 12.22
C MET A 194 -1.87 2.86 10.70
N PHE A 195 -2.93 3.13 9.94
CA PHE A 195 -2.93 2.91 8.49
C PHE A 195 -2.25 4.04 7.72
N THR A 196 -2.29 5.27 8.24
CA THR A 196 -1.62 6.43 7.63
C THR A 196 -0.11 6.47 7.94
N PRO A 197 0.78 6.73 6.97
CA PRO A 197 2.22 6.83 7.23
C PRO A 197 2.57 7.99 8.18
N GLN A 198 3.45 7.72 9.15
CA GLN A 198 3.83 8.68 10.20
C GLN A 198 4.79 9.80 9.72
N ARG A 199 5.53 9.55 8.63
CA ARG A 199 6.39 10.52 7.95
C ARG A 199 6.36 10.24 6.45
N ARG A 200 6.40 11.28 5.60
CA ARG A 200 6.67 11.16 4.15
C ARG A 200 8.14 10.71 3.98
N ALA A 201 8.42 9.43 4.20
CA ALA A 201 9.74 8.86 4.01
C ALA A 201 9.90 8.44 2.54
N ARG A 202 11.12 8.51 2.01
CA ARG A 202 11.43 7.97 0.69
C ARG A 202 11.45 6.45 0.81
N HIS A 203 10.45 5.78 0.27
CA HIS A 203 10.38 4.32 0.27
C HIS A 203 11.06 3.74 -0.96
N LEU A 204 11.68 2.56 -0.80
CA LEU A 204 12.15 1.75 -1.91
C LEU A 204 10.93 1.23 -2.68
N VAL A 205 11.03 1.24 -4.01
CA VAL A 205 9.94 0.88 -4.94
C VAL A 205 9.99 -0.62 -5.27
N TRP A 206 10.02 -1.48 -4.26
CA TRP A 206 10.24 -2.92 -4.51
C TRP A 206 8.97 -3.63 -4.98
N ALA A 207 7.79 -3.23 -4.49
CA ALA A 207 6.52 -3.91 -4.77
C ALA A 207 6.10 -3.75 -6.23
N THR A 208 6.23 -2.53 -6.76
CA THR A 208 5.88 -2.22 -8.14
C THR A 208 6.76 -3.00 -9.11
N PHE A 209 8.09 -2.99 -8.92
CA PHE A 209 9.01 -3.74 -9.78
C PHE A 209 8.87 -5.26 -9.60
N MET A 210 8.59 -5.75 -8.39
CA MET A 210 8.31 -7.17 -8.17
C MET A 210 7.08 -7.63 -8.95
N MET A 211 5.96 -6.90 -8.83
CA MET A 211 4.73 -7.21 -9.56
C MET A 211 4.96 -7.15 -11.07
N MET A 212 5.68 -6.14 -11.55
CA MET A 212 6.04 -6.02 -12.96
C MET A 212 6.85 -7.22 -13.46
N ALA A 213 7.87 -7.61 -12.70
CA ALA A 213 8.70 -8.76 -13.04
C ALA A 213 7.87 -10.03 -13.12
N VAL A 214 6.96 -10.26 -12.15
CA VAL A 214 6.06 -11.42 -12.16
C VAL A 214 5.17 -11.42 -13.41
N THR A 215 4.51 -10.32 -13.74
CA THR A 215 3.62 -10.25 -14.92
C THR A 215 4.38 -10.44 -16.23
N CYS A 216 5.57 -9.86 -16.36
CA CYS A 216 6.41 -10.01 -17.54
C CYS A 216 6.93 -11.43 -17.70
N VAL A 217 7.38 -12.06 -16.59
CA VAL A 217 7.86 -13.45 -16.60
C VAL A 217 6.72 -14.40 -16.96
N VAL A 218 5.55 -14.25 -16.35
CA VAL A 218 4.37 -15.08 -16.67
C VAL A 218 4.00 -14.95 -18.15
N PHE A 219 3.93 -13.73 -18.67
CA PHE A 219 3.65 -13.50 -20.08
C PHE A 219 4.71 -14.10 -21.01
N ALA A 220 5.99 -14.00 -20.65
CA ALA A 220 7.09 -14.59 -21.40
C ALA A 220 6.95 -16.11 -21.54
N PHE A 221 6.60 -16.80 -20.45
CA PHE A 221 6.32 -18.24 -20.49
C PHE A 221 5.07 -18.58 -21.31
N MET A 222 4.00 -17.78 -21.19
CA MET A 222 2.79 -17.95 -22.01
C MET A 222 3.12 -17.81 -23.50
N ALA A 223 3.80 -16.73 -23.90
CA ALA A 223 4.17 -16.47 -25.30
C ALA A 223 5.07 -17.59 -25.85
N GLY A 224 6.10 -17.99 -25.10
CA GLY A 224 7.02 -19.04 -25.53
C GLY A 224 6.41 -20.44 -25.65
N THR A 225 5.29 -20.71 -24.96
CA THR A 225 4.61 -22.03 -24.97
C THR A 225 3.37 -22.07 -25.86
N PHE A 226 2.86 -20.92 -26.29
CA PHE A 226 1.65 -20.84 -27.09
C PHE A 226 1.74 -21.56 -28.46
N PRO A 227 2.84 -21.47 -29.23
CA PRO A 227 2.97 -22.23 -30.46
C PRO A 227 2.85 -23.75 -30.24
N LEU A 228 3.47 -24.27 -29.17
CA LEU A 228 3.37 -25.70 -28.81
C LEU A 228 1.94 -26.11 -28.48
N TYR A 229 1.21 -25.26 -27.76
CA TYR A 229 -0.20 -25.48 -27.47
C TYR A 229 -1.05 -25.52 -28.76
N ARG A 230 -0.80 -24.59 -29.70
CA ARG A 230 -1.53 -24.55 -30.97
C ARG A 230 -1.28 -25.78 -31.82
N LEU A 231 -0.03 -26.26 -31.83
CA LEU A 231 0.34 -27.50 -32.48
C LEU A 231 -0.39 -28.71 -31.85
N GLN A 232 -0.42 -28.81 -30.52
CA GLN A 232 -1.12 -29.89 -29.82
C GLN A 232 -2.61 -29.94 -30.14
N LYS A 233 -3.24 -28.79 -30.38
CA LYS A 233 -4.65 -28.66 -30.78
C LYS A 233 -4.89 -28.87 -32.28
N GLY A 234 -3.85 -29.08 -33.08
CA GLY A 234 -3.94 -29.31 -34.51
C GLY A 234 -4.22 -28.05 -35.34
N TYR A 235 -3.95 -26.85 -34.80
CA TYR A 235 -4.13 -25.59 -35.53
C TYR A 235 -3.03 -25.31 -36.55
N GLU A 236 -1.85 -25.91 -36.38
CA GLU A 236 -0.69 -25.72 -37.26
C GLU A 236 -0.27 -27.05 -37.88
N ALA A 237 0.00 -27.03 -39.18
CA ALA A 237 0.29 -28.23 -39.97
C ALA A 237 1.81 -28.52 -40.11
N ASP A 238 2.67 -27.55 -39.77
CA ASP A 238 4.11 -27.65 -39.99
C ASP A 238 4.91 -27.38 -38.71
N VAL A 239 5.41 -28.46 -38.10
CA VAL A 239 6.24 -28.44 -36.89
C VAL A 239 7.64 -27.88 -37.17
N ALA A 240 8.13 -28.00 -38.41
CA ALA A 240 9.50 -27.64 -38.76
C ALA A 240 9.70 -26.12 -38.88
N ALA A 241 8.62 -25.36 -39.06
CA ALA A 241 8.63 -23.90 -39.13
C ALA A 241 8.29 -23.20 -37.80
N LEU A 242 8.08 -23.96 -36.72
CA LEU A 242 7.59 -23.43 -35.46
C LEU A 242 8.71 -22.78 -34.63
N SER A 243 8.67 -21.46 -34.50
CA SER A 243 9.46 -20.74 -33.49
C SER A 243 8.79 -20.93 -32.12
N TYR A 244 9.56 -21.20 -31.07
CA TYR A 244 9.06 -21.32 -29.70
C TYR A 244 10.11 -20.83 -28.71
N GLY A 245 9.70 -20.56 -27.46
CA GLY A 245 10.62 -20.07 -26.44
C GLY A 245 11.09 -18.63 -26.69
N PRO A 246 12.39 -18.29 -26.54
CA PRO A 246 12.89 -16.92 -26.63
C PRO A 246 12.73 -16.26 -28.01
N ASP A 247 12.81 -17.04 -29.09
CA ASP A 247 12.73 -16.51 -30.46
C ASP A 247 11.33 -16.00 -30.77
N GLU A 248 10.31 -16.75 -30.34
CA GLU A 248 8.90 -16.35 -30.43
C GLU A 248 8.63 -15.08 -29.60
N LEU A 249 9.26 -14.93 -28.45
CA LEU A 249 9.11 -13.75 -27.59
C LEU A 249 9.44 -12.44 -28.30
N TRP A 250 10.41 -12.48 -29.21
CA TRP A 250 10.80 -11.34 -30.03
C TRP A 250 9.73 -10.97 -31.07
N ASP A 251 9.03 -11.96 -31.63
CA ASP A 251 7.94 -11.75 -32.57
C ASP A 251 6.71 -11.12 -31.89
N TRP A 252 6.41 -11.54 -30.65
CA TRP A 252 5.38 -10.90 -29.83
C TRP A 252 5.74 -9.45 -29.46
N ALA A 253 7.01 -9.18 -29.14
CA ALA A 253 7.49 -7.85 -28.78
C ALA A 253 7.52 -6.87 -29.98
N THR A 254 7.80 -7.37 -31.18
CA THR A 254 7.93 -6.55 -32.40
C THR A 254 6.64 -6.47 -33.23
N VAL A 255 5.56 -7.15 -32.79
CA VAL A 255 4.23 -7.15 -33.44
C VAL A 255 4.33 -7.45 -34.95
N ARG A 256 5.26 -8.35 -35.33
CA ARG A 256 5.53 -8.66 -36.74
C ARG A 256 4.40 -9.47 -37.39
N ASN A 257 3.63 -10.21 -36.60
CA ASN A 257 2.52 -11.05 -37.07
C ASN A 257 1.17 -10.65 -36.44
N SER A 258 0.11 -10.79 -37.24
CA SER A 258 -1.27 -10.40 -36.91
C SER A 258 -1.99 -11.33 -35.92
N THR A 259 -1.37 -12.43 -35.49
CA THR A 259 -1.95 -13.45 -34.60
C THR A 259 -1.32 -13.50 -33.20
N THR A 260 -1.02 -12.35 -32.60
CA THR A 260 -0.42 -12.23 -31.25
C THR A 260 -1.48 -12.03 -30.17
N ARG A 261 -2.47 -12.94 -30.14
CA ARG A 261 -3.50 -13.00 -29.09
C ARG A 261 -3.71 -14.43 -28.64
N PHE A 262 -3.68 -14.65 -27.33
CA PHE A 262 -4.02 -15.94 -26.76
C PHE A 262 -5.53 -16.23 -26.90
N ASP A 263 -5.85 -17.48 -27.18
CA ASP A 263 -7.23 -17.98 -27.28
C ASP A 263 -7.82 -18.30 -25.89
N PHE A 264 -9.14 -18.47 -25.86
CA PHE A 264 -9.89 -18.72 -24.62
C PHE A 264 -9.37 -19.94 -23.86
N GLU A 265 -9.18 -21.06 -24.55
CA GLU A 265 -8.78 -22.34 -23.97
C GLU A 265 -7.36 -22.28 -23.36
N PHE A 266 -6.41 -21.60 -24.01
CA PHE A 266 -5.08 -21.40 -23.45
C PHE A 266 -5.12 -20.54 -22.19
N LEU A 267 -5.83 -19.41 -22.24
CA LEU A 267 -6.00 -18.54 -21.07
C LEU A 267 -6.69 -19.26 -19.92
N LEU A 268 -7.66 -20.13 -20.22
CA LEU A 268 -8.34 -20.97 -19.24
C LEU A 268 -7.35 -21.96 -18.60
N GLY A 269 -6.50 -22.61 -19.39
CA GLY A 269 -5.44 -23.49 -18.90
C GLY A 269 -4.45 -22.78 -17.96
N TRP A 270 -4.09 -21.53 -18.26
CA TRP A 270 -3.17 -20.73 -17.46
C TRP A 270 -3.75 -20.11 -16.18
N GLY A 271 -5.05 -20.27 -15.94
CA GLY A 271 -5.69 -19.77 -14.72
C GLY A 271 -6.47 -18.46 -14.88
N GLY A 272 -6.92 -18.13 -16.09
CA GLY A 272 -7.85 -17.01 -16.30
C GLY A 272 -9.13 -17.18 -15.50
N ARG A 273 -9.76 -16.06 -15.13
CA ARG A 273 -11.00 -16.08 -14.34
C ARG A 273 -12.15 -16.48 -15.25
N TYR A 274 -12.70 -17.66 -15.01
CA TYR A 274 -13.86 -18.21 -15.70
C TYR A 274 -14.82 -18.78 -14.66
N LEU A 275 -16.06 -18.29 -14.60
CA LEU A 275 -16.97 -18.60 -13.49
C LEU A 275 -17.36 -20.08 -13.42
N PRO A 276 -17.60 -20.80 -14.53
CA PRO A 276 -17.84 -22.24 -14.46
C PRO A 276 -16.67 -22.99 -13.81
N ALA A 277 -15.43 -22.68 -14.17
CA ALA A 277 -14.27 -23.31 -13.53
C ALA A 277 -14.13 -22.95 -12.04
N VAL A 278 -14.52 -21.73 -11.65
CA VAL A 278 -14.59 -21.34 -10.22
C VAL A 278 -15.67 -22.14 -9.49
N ASN A 279 -16.83 -22.35 -10.13
CA ASN A 279 -17.91 -23.19 -9.59
C ASN A 279 -17.46 -24.64 -9.41
N ASP A 280 -16.58 -25.14 -10.29
CA ASP A 280 -15.95 -26.45 -10.19
C ASP A 280 -14.82 -26.53 -9.14
N GLY A 281 -14.66 -25.50 -8.31
CA GLY A 281 -13.71 -25.48 -7.19
C GLY A 281 -12.36 -24.82 -7.48
N GLN A 282 -12.15 -24.25 -8.66
CA GLN A 282 -10.88 -23.61 -9.03
C GLN A 282 -10.79 -22.15 -8.55
N SER A 283 -10.94 -21.94 -7.24
CA SER A 283 -11.00 -20.62 -6.61
C SER A 283 -9.72 -19.78 -6.73
N TYR A 284 -8.57 -20.39 -6.99
CA TYR A 284 -7.31 -19.66 -7.24
C TYR A 284 -7.39 -18.68 -8.42
N ARG A 285 -8.35 -18.91 -9.35
CA ARG A 285 -8.62 -18.08 -10.53
C ARG A 285 -9.04 -16.65 -10.20
N TRP A 286 -9.49 -16.40 -8.97
CA TRP A 286 -9.74 -15.03 -8.48
C TRP A 286 -8.46 -14.19 -8.37
N PHE A 287 -7.29 -14.83 -8.27
CA PHE A 287 -6.01 -14.17 -8.10
C PHE A 287 -5.08 -14.37 -9.29
N THR A 288 -5.02 -15.57 -9.86
CA THR A 288 -4.10 -15.87 -10.98
C THR A 288 -4.41 -15.05 -12.22
N SER A 289 -5.68 -14.75 -12.48
CA SER A 289 -6.11 -13.97 -13.65
C SER A 289 -5.48 -12.57 -13.72
N ILE A 290 -5.14 -11.99 -12.57
CA ILE A 290 -4.53 -10.66 -12.45
C ILE A 290 -3.13 -10.63 -13.10
N MET A 291 -2.44 -11.78 -13.14
CA MET A 291 -1.08 -11.89 -13.68
C MET A 291 -1.04 -12.20 -15.18
N LEU A 292 -2.16 -12.68 -15.75
CA LEU A 292 -2.25 -13.12 -17.13
C LEU A 292 -2.60 -11.94 -18.04
N HIS A 293 -2.06 -11.91 -19.25
CA HIS A 293 -2.43 -10.91 -20.26
C HIS A 293 -2.64 -11.58 -21.61
N GLN A 294 -3.70 -11.18 -22.32
CA GLN A 294 -4.10 -11.82 -23.58
C GLN A 294 -3.18 -11.47 -24.77
N SER A 295 -2.49 -10.32 -24.73
CA SER A 295 -1.62 -9.86 -25.80
C SER A 295 -0.47 -9.01 -25.27
N PHE A 296 0.58 -8.84 -26.08
CA PHE A 296 1.75 -8.02 -25.69
C PHE A 296 1.36 -6.56 -25.50
N VAL A 297 0.50 -6.01 -26.37
CA VAL A 297 -0.02 -4.64 -26.23
C VAL A 297 -0.82 -4.48 -24.93
N HIS A 298 -1.62 -5.49 -24.55
CA HIS A 298 -2.37 -5.48 -23.30
C HIS A 298 -1.45 -5.54 -22.07
N LEU A 299 -0.37 -6.33 -22.11
CA LEU A 299 0.67 -6.29 -21.06
C LEU A 299 1.35 -4.92 -21.00
N LEU A 300 1.80 -4.41 -22.14
CA LEU A 300 2.57 -3.17 -22.22
C LEU A 300 1.78 -1.96 -21.71
N SER A 301 0.51 -1.84 -22.08
CA SER A 301 -0.35 -0.74 -21.63
C SER A 301 -0.54 -0.75 -20.11
N ASN A 302 -0.82 -1.92 -19.53
CA ASN A 302 -0.94 -2.08 -18.09
C ASN A 302 0.39 -1.81 -17.39
N ALA A 303 1.49 -2.35 -17.92
CA ALA A 303 2.83 -2.20 -17.37
C ALA A 303 3.25 -0.74 -17.30
N LEU A 304 3.09 0.02 -18.39
CA LEU A 304 3.49 1.43 -18.46
C LEU A 304 2.75 2.29 -17.43
N ILE A 305 1.43 2.14 -17.33
CA ILE A 305 0.64 2.91 -16.37
C ILE A 305 1.00 2.48 -14.94
N PHE A 306 1.09 1.16 -14.70
CA PHE A 306 1.39 0.63 -13.38
C PHE A 306 2.79 1.02 -12.89
N VAL A 307 3.83 1.01 -13.74
CA VAL A 307 5.17 1.41 -13.29
C VAL A 307 5.25 2.89 -12.98
N VAL A 308 4.64 3.75 -13.80
CA VAL A 308 4.66 5.21 -13.59
C VAL A 308 3.90 5.57 -12.31
N LEU A 309 2.66 5.09 -12.20
CA LEU A 309 1.79 5.46 -11.09
C LEU A 309 2.12 4.67 -9.81
N GLY A 310 2.42 3.38 -9.95
CA GLY A 310 2.82 2.52 -8.85
C GLY A 310 4.13 2.96 -8.22
N SER A 311 5.15 3.31 -9.02
CA SER A 311 6.42 3.81 -8.46
C SER A 311 6.22 5.12 -7.69
N TYR A 312 5.42 6.02 -8.25
CA TYR A 312 5.09 7.29 -7.62
C TYR A 312 4.36 7.09 -6.28
N LEU A 313 3.33 6.25 -6.25
CA LEU A 313 2.56 5.98 -5.04
C LEU A 313 3.37 5.18 -4.01
N GLU A 314 4.15 4.19 -4.46
CA GLU A 314 4.99 3.38 -3.58
C GLU A 314 6.07 4.20 -2.89
N TYR A 315 6.73 5.08 -3.64
CA TYR A 315 7.75 5.97 -3.10
C TYR A 315 7.22 6.83 -1.94
N ARG A 316 5.92 7.19 -1.97
CA ARG A 316 5.27 8.04 -0.97
C ARG A 316 4.62 7.28 0.18
N TYR A 317 3.98 6.15 -0.14
CA TYR A 317 3.10 5.42 0.78
C TYR A 317 3.68 4.08 1.22
N GLY A 318 4.76 3.62 0.59
CA GLY A 318 5.48 2.39 0.92
C GLY A 318 4.89 1.13 0.29
N GLY A 319 5.76 0.16 0.02
CA GLY A 319 5.41 -1.07 -0.71
C GLY A 319 4.30 -1.90 -0.09
N VAL A 320 4.18 -1.96 1.24
CA VAL A 320 3.11 -2.75 1.89
C VAL A 320 1.71 -2.23 1.54
N ARG A 321 1.53 -0.91 1.51
CA ARG A 321 0.24 -0.29 1.17
C ARG A 321 -0.08 -0.45 -0.31
N VAL A 322 0.93 -0.28 -1.16
CA VAL A 322 0.84 -0.54 -2.59
C VAL A 322 0.44 -1.98 -2.86
N MET A 323 1.07 -2.96 -2.22
CA MET A 323 0.67 -4.37 -2.32
C MET A 323 -0.75 -4.64 -1.84
N ALA A 324 -1.18 -3.99 -0.74
CA ALA A 324 -2.56 -4.10 -0.29
C ALA A 324 -3.54 -3.58 -1.37
N VAL A 325 -3.24 -2.45 -2.01
CA VAL A 325 -4.06 -1.93 -3.11
C VAL A 325 -4.02 -2.85 -4.33
N VAL A 326 -2.87 -3.46 -4.68
CA VAL A 326 -2.79 -4.46 -5.77
C VAL A 326 -3.76 -5.61 -5.52
N VAL A 327 -3.74 -6.20 -4.32
CA VAL A 327 -4.60 -7.33 -3.99
C VAL A 327 -6.07 -6.91 -3.95
N LEU A 328 -6.39 -5.81 -3.27
CA LEU A 328 -7.77 -5.34 -3.13
C LEU A 328 -8.37 -4.92 -4.48
N ALA A 329 -7.62 -4.19 -5.32
CA ALA A 329 -8.10 -3.72 -6.61
C ALA A 329 -8.24 -4.86 -7.63
N GLY A 330 -7.27 -5.78 -7.70
CA GLY A 330 -7.35 -6.93 -8.59
C GLY A 330 -8.50 -7.86 -8.21
N LEU A 331 -8.63 -8.21 -6.92
CA LEU A 331 -9.74 -9.02 -6.44
C LEU A 331 -11.08 -8.29 -6.59
N GLY A 332 -11.14 -7.01 -6.25
CA GLY A 332 -12.34 -6.20 -6.36
C GLY A 332 -12.85 -6.06 -7.79
N GLY A 333 -11.95 -5.91 -8.76
CA GLY A 333 -12.30 -5.94 -10.18
C GLY A 333 -12.92 -7.29 -10.58
N ASN A 334 -12.27 -8.39 -10.22
CA ASN A 334 -12.78 -9.73 -10.51
C ASN A 334 -14.15 -10.01 -9.86
N LEU A 335 -14.34 -9.60 -8.60
CA LEU A 335 -15.60 -9.80 -7.89
C LEU A 335 -16.75 -8.98 -8.49
N LEU A 336 -16.50 -7.72 -8.85
CA LEU A 336 -17.56 -6.88 -9.42
C LEU A 336 -17.96 -7.35 -10.81
N SER A 337 -16.98 -7.71 -11.67
CA SER A 337 -17.28 -8.25 -13.00
C SER A 337 -18.01 -9.59 -12.94
N ALA A 338 -17.74 -10.44 -11.94
CA ALA A 338 -18.46 -11.69 -11.76
C ALA A 338 -19.97 -11.54 -11.56
N VAL A 339 -20.44 -10.38 -11.05
CA VAL A 339 -21.87 -10.14 -10.81
C VAL A 339 -22.54 -9.43 -11.97
N ALA A 340 -21.84 -8.52 -12.65
CA ALA A 340 -22.44 -7.57 -13.58
C ALA A 340 -21.98 -7.71 -15.04
N GLU A 341 -21.07 -8.62 -15.36
CA GLU A 341 -20.69 -8.94 -16.75
C GLU A 341 -21.12 -10.35 -17.17
N ASP A 342 -20.89 -10.65 -18.44
CA ASP A 342 -21.07 -11.98 -19.00
C ASP A 342 -20.30 -13.02 -18.16
N ARG A 343 -21.07 -13.95 -17.60
CA ARG A 343 -20.61 -14.98 -16.69
C ARG A 343 -19.79 -16.06 -17.41
N CYS A 344 -19.93 -16.16 -18.73
CA CYS A 344 -19.26 -17.13 -19.58
C CYS A 344 -18.03 -16.55 -20.29
N SER A 345 -17.68 -15.30 -20.01
CA SER A 345 -16.45 -14.68 -20.50
C SER A 345 -15.24 -15.06 -19.64
N ILE A 346 -14.07 -15.14 -20.27
CA ILE A 346 -12.79 -15.25 -19.55
C ILE A 346 -12.26 -13.85 -19.25
N VAL A 347 -11.84 -13.61 -18.01
CA VAL A 347 -11.22 -12.36 -17.60
C VAL A 347 -9.76 -12.60 -17.21
N VAL A 348 -8.88 -11.76 -17.77
CA VAL A 348 -7.44 -11.72 -17.52
C VAL A 348 -6.97 -10.27 -17.54
N GLY A 349 -5.88 -9.98 -16.84
CA GLY A 349 -5.20 -8.69 -16.92
C GLY A 349 -5.06 -8.02 -15.57
N ALA A 350 -4.00 -7.22 -15.45
CA ALA A 350 -3.78 -6.36 -14.28
C ALA A 350 -4.59 -5.05 -14.34
N SER A 351 -5.53 -4.90 -15.28
CA SER A 351 -6.23 -3.62 -15.49
C SER A 351 -7.08 -3.19 -14.30
N GLY A 352 -7.74 -4.12 -13.60
CA GLY A 352 -8.40 -3.81 -12.32
C GLY A 352 -7.44 -3.17 -11.30
N VAL A 353 -6.19 -3.65 -11.25
CA VAL A 353 -5.13 -3.07 -10.41
C VAL A 353 -4.77 -1.68 -10.89
N VAL A 354 -4.53 -1.49 -12.19
CA VAL A 354 -4.20 -0.19 -12.78
C VAL A 354 -5.27 0.86 -12.44
N PHE A 355 -6.54 0.52 -12.58
CA PHE A 355 -7.64 1.43 -12.25
C PHE A 355 -7.75 1.70 -10.75
N GLY A 356 -7.45 0.72 -9.90
CA GLY A 356 -7.29 0.95 -8.46
C GLY A 356 -6.19 1.95 -8.14
N PHE A 357 -5.05 1.85 -8.83
CA PHE A 357 -3.96 2.82 -8.68
C PHE A 357 -4.36 4.20 -9.20
N MET A 358 -5.14 4.30 -10.26
CA MET A 358 -5.73 5.57 -10.69
C MET A 358 -6.66 6.16 -9.63
N GLY A 359 -7.53 5.34 -9.03
CA GLY A 359 -8.38 5.75 -7.91
C GLY A 359 -7.59 6.29 -6.72
N PHE A 360 -6.54 5.57 -6.32
CA PHE A 360 -5.61 6.03 -5.28
C PHE A 360 -4.90 7.33 -5.70
N GLY A 361 -4.40 7.41 -6.93
CA GLY A 361 -3.77 8.60 -7.48
C GLY A 361 -4.67 9.83 -7.45
N ILE A 362 -5.97 9.69 -7.77
CA ILE A 362 -6.94 10.79 -7.70
C ILE A 362 -7.10 11.27 -6.26
N VAL A 363 -7.23 10.36 -5.29
CA VAL A 363 -7.32 10.75 -3.87
C VAL A 363 -6.04 11.49 -3.43
N ASP A 364 -4.86 11.01 -3.84
CA ASP A 364 -3.58 11.68 -3.57
C ASP A 364 -3.54 13.10 -4.16
N LEU A 365 -3.92 13.25 -5.43
CA LEU A 365 -3.96 14.53 -6.14
C LEU A 365 -4.95 15.53 -5.52
N VAL A 366 -6.10 15.06 -5.04
CA VAL A 366 -7.14 15.94 -4.46
C VAL A 366 -6.78 16.37 -3.05
N LEU A 367 -6.29 15.45 -2.20
CA LEU A 367 -6.02 15.71 -0.79
C LEU A 367 -4.66 16.37 -0.56
N ASN A 368 -3.62 16.00 -1.32
CA ASN A 368 -2.27 16.55 -1.15
C ASN A 368 -1.98 17.68 -2.14
N ARG A 369 -2.58 18.84 -1.92
CA ARG A 369 -2.47 20.00 -2.84
C ARG A 369 -1.04 20.54 -2.99
N GLU A 370 -0.15 20.30 -2.04
CA GLU A 370 1.26 20.74 -2.03
C GLU A 370 2.15 19.99 -3.05
N VAL A 371 1.66 18.89 -3.60
CA VAL A 371 2.45 17.95 -4.42
C VAL A 371 2.68 18.50 -5.82
N LEU A 372 1.62 19.06 -6.40
CA LEU A 372 1.65 19.76 -7.67
C LEU A 372 1.30 21.20 -7.36
N LEU A 373 2.35 22.01 -7.19
CA LEU A 373 2.26 23.44 -6.86
C LEU A 373 1.36 24.20 -7.85
N HIS A 374 1.30 23.74 -9.11
CA HIS A 374 0.46 24.31 -10.14
C HIS A 374 -0.89 23.58 -10.21
N SER A 375 -1.94 24.23 -9.70
CA SER A 375 -3.33 23.74 -9.74
C SER A 375 -3.79 23.36 -11.16
N ALA A 376 -3.29 24.05 -12.19
CA ALA A 376 -3.60 23.75 -13.60
C ALA A 376 -3.07 22.38 -14.03
N ILE A 377 -1.81 22.04 -13.72
CA ILE A 377 -1.22 20.74 -14.06
C ILE A 377 -1.97 19.62 -13.34
N ARG A 378 -2.32 19.85 -12.06
CA ARG A 378 -3.09 18.90 -11.27
C ARG A 378 -4.48 18.64 -11.87
N PHE A 379 -5.17 19.69 -12.30
CA PHE A 379 -6.45 19.58 -12.99
C PHE A 379 -6.30 18.80 -14.31
N VAL A 380 -5.28 19.12 -15.12
CA VAL A 380 -5.03 18.41 -16.39
C VAL A 380 -4.75 16.93 -16.16
N ILE A 381 -3.92 16.56 -15.19
CA ILE A 381 -3.65 15.15 -14.87
C ILE A 381 -4.93 14.44 -14.41
N CYS A 382 -5.70 15.04 -13.50
CA CYS A 382 -6.98 14.48 -13.09
C CYS A 382 -7.96 14.33 -14.27
N ALA A 383 -8.04 15.33 -15.14
CA ALA A 383 -8.89 15.29 -16.33
C ALA A 383 -8.45 14.22 -17.32
N LEU A 384 -7.14 13.99 -17.49
CA LEU A 384 -6.60 12.91 -18.31
C LEU A 384 -6.92 11.53 -17.71
N PHE A 385 -6.78 11.36 -16.39
CA PHE A 385 -7.18 10.11 -15.72
C PHE A 385 -8.68 9.85 -15.87
N VAL A 386 -9.52 10.85 -15.60
CA VAL A 386 -10.98 10.71 -15.74
C VAL A 386 -11.35 10.42 -17.19
N THR A 387 -10.76 11.14 -18.16
CA THR A 387 -11.00 10.88 -19.59
C THR A 387 -10.58 9.47 -19.97
N PHE A 388 -9.40 9.01 -19.54
CA PHE A 388 -8.94 7.65 -19.81
C PHE A 388 -9.88 6.61 -19.19
N ILE A 389 -10.31 6.80 -17.95
CA ILE A 389 -11.26 5.92 -17.27
C ILE A 389 -12.60 5.89 -18.03
N VAL A 390 -13.14 7.04 -18.43
CA VAL A 390 -14.42 7.09 -19.16
C VAL A 390 -14.28 6.44 -20.53
N MET A 391 -13.21 6.72 -21.27
CA MET A 391 -12.98 6.12 -22.59
C MET A 391 -12.89 4.60 -22.52
N THR A 392 -12.15 4.07 -21.55
CA THR A 392 -11.99 2.61 -21.36
C THR A 392 -13.26 1.95 -20.82
N LEU A 393 -14.11 2.66 -20.07
CA LEU A 393 -15.43 2.15 -19.65
C LEU A 393 -16.48 2.16 -20.77
N VAL A 394 -16.27 2.94 -21.84
CA VAL A 394 -17.27 3.15 -22.90
C VAL A 394 -16.86 2.54 -24.25
N MET A 395 -15.56 2.48 -24.56
CA MET A 395 -15.05 2.21 -25.91
C MET A 395 -14.32 0.86 -26.07
N GLU A 396 -13.94 0.20 -24.98
CA GLU A 396 -13.18 -1.06 -25.06
C GLU A 396 -14.05 -2.29 -25.33
N GLU A 397 -14.13 -2.70 -26.58
CA GLU A 397 -14.88 -3.88 -27.04
C GLU A 397 -14.37 -5.25 -26.49
N TYR A 398 -13.24 -5.28 -25.77
CA TYR A 398 -12.52 -6.52 -25.42
C TYR A 398 -12.03 -6.65 -23.97
N SER A 399 -12.14 -5.61 -23.14
CA SER A 399 -11.76 -5.64 -21.71
C SER A 399 -12.96 -5.41 -20.82
N SER A 400 -12.95 -6.09 -19.67
CA SER A 400 -13.99 -6.04 -18.66
C SER A 400 -14.13 -4.62 -18.06
N HIS A 401 -15.07 -3.82 -18.59
CA HIS A 401 -15.37 -2.48 -18.09
C HIS A 401 -15.74 -2.48 -16.61
N ILE A 402 -16.44 -3.51 -16.15
CA ILE A 402 -16.85 -3.62 -14.75
C ILE A 402 -15.66 -4.00 -13.86
N SER A 403 -14.68 -4.78 -14.36
CA SER A 403 -13.45 -5.02 -13.60
C SER A 403 -12.68 -3.72 -13.36
N HIS A 404 -12.71 -2.79 -14.31
CA HIS A 404 -12.11 -1.47 -14.14
C HIS A 404 -12.82 -0.65 -13.05
N ALA A 405 -14.15 -0.65 -13.04
CA ALA A 405 -14.94 0.02 -12.01
C ALA A 405 -14.71 -0.57 -10.61
N GLY A 406 -14.70 -1.91 -10.49
CA GLY A 406 -14.46 -2.60 -9.22
C GLY A 406 -13.05 -2.35 -8.68
N GLY A 407 -12.06 -2.38 -9.58
CA GLY A 407 -10.68 -2.03 -9.28
C GLY A 407 -10.53 -0.59 -8.80
N PHE A 408 -11.12 0.36 -9.52
CA PHE A 408 -11.13 1.78 -9.15
C PHE A 408 -11.69 2.01 -7.74
N LEU A 409 -12.85 1.45 -7.42
CA LEU A 409 -13.48 1.58 -6.09
C LEU A 409 -12.57 1.02 -4.99
N CYS A 410 -11.97 -0.14 -5.24
CA CYS A 410 -11.08 -0.82 -4.29
C CYS A 410 -9.71 -0.18 -4.15
N GLY A 411 -9.33 0.76 -5.02
CA GLY A 411 -8.19 1.64 -4.82
C GLY A 411 -8.57 2.98 -4.19
N PHE A 412 -9.67 3.58 -4.62
CA PHE A 412 -10.17 4.87 -4.18
C PHE A 412 -10.59 4.86 -2.69
N VAL A 413 -11.41 3.89 -2.28
CA VAL A 413 -11.98 3.88 -0.93
C VAL A 413 -10.89 3.63 0.13
N PRO A 414 -10.01 2.62 0.02
CA PRO A 414 -8.93 2.43 0.98
C PRO A 414 -7.90 3.58 1.00
N ALA A 415 -7.71 4.27 -0.13
CA ALA A 415 -6.81 5.43 -0.20
C ALA A 415 -7.23 6.56 0.76
N LEU A 416 -8.52 6.68 1.08
CA LEU A 416 -9.03 7.66 2.06
C LEU A 416 -8.48 7.41 3.49
N LEU A 417 -8.02 6.20 3.80
CA LEU A 417 -7.31 5.89 5.06
C LEU A 417 -5.79 6.04 4.96
N PHE A 418 -5.24 5.78 3.78
CA PHE A 418 -3.79 5.75 3.58
C PHE A 418 -3.18 7.15 3.43
N ILE A 419 -3.98 8.16 3.07
CA ILE A 419 -3.48 9.51 2.78
C ILE A 419 -3.63 10.42 4.01
N PRO A 420 -2.51 10.96 4.56
CA PRO A 420 -2.56 11.98 5.60
C PRO A 420 -3.03 13.31 5.01
N ASP A 421 -3.68 14.16 5.81
CA ASP A 421 -4.06 15.57 5.53
C ASP A 421 -5.58 15.87 5.55
N ILE A 422 -6.38 15.00 6.17
CA ILE A 422 -7.78 15.32 6.51
C ILE A 422 -7.80 16.26 7.72
N LYS A 423 -8.31 17.47 7.53
CA LYS A 423 -8.29 18.51 8.58
C LYS A 423 -9.29 18.26 9.71
N TYR A 424 -10.43 17.63 9.41
CA TYR A 424 -11.54 17.45 10.34
C TYR A 424 -11.43 16.14 11.14
N GLU A 425 -11.28 16.23 12.46
CA GLU A 425 -11.10 15.07 13.35
C GLU A 425 -12.27 14.07 13.27
N ARG A 426 -13.50 14.58 13.22
CA ARG A 426 -14.71 13.73 13.10
C ARG A 426 -14.73 12.96 11.79
N LEU A 427 -14.31 13.60 10.70
CA LEU A 427 -14.26 12.96 9.39
C LEU A 427 -13.18 11.85 9.36
N GLU A 428 -12.00 12.11 9.92
CA GLU A 428 -10.95 11.07 10.09
C GLU A 428 -11.49 9.84 10.82
N ALA A 429 -12.21 10.04 11.93
CA ALA A 429 -12.81 8.95 12.70
C ALA A 429 -13.91 8.20 11.92
N MET A 430 -14.76 8.92 11.18
CA MET A 430 -15.85 8.32 10.39
C MET A 430 -15.35 7.51 9.20
N LEU A 431 -14.25 7.94 8.57
CA LEU A 431 -13.71 7.25 7.40
C LEU A 431 -13.26 5.83 7.69
N VAL A 432 -12.73 5.55 8.90
CA VAL A 432 -12.37 4.18 9.31
C VAL A 432 -13.58 3.26 9.23
N TRP A 433 -14.74 3.72 9.69
CA TRP A 433 -15.98 2.94 9.63
C TRP A 433 -16.54 2.85 8.22
N GLY A 434 -16.46 3.92 7.43
CA GLY A 434 -16.86 3.90 6.02
C GLY A 434 -16.06 2.88 5.22
N VAL A 435 -14.74 2.87 5.39
CA VAL A 435 -13.86 1.89 4.73
C VAL A 435 -14.04 0.48 5.30
N ALA A 436 -14.24 0.32 6.61
CA ALA A 436 -14.54 -0.98 7.19
C ALA A 436 -15.85 -1.56 6.64
N GLY A 437 -16.90 -0.74 6.55
CA GLY A 437 -18.18 -1.12 5.93
C GLY A 437 -18.01 -1.50 4.46
N PHE A 438 -17.24 -0.71 3.70
CA PHE A 438 -16.88 -1.05 2.33
C PHE A 438 -16.18 -2.41 2.25
N VAL A 439 -15.16 -2.67 3.07
CA VAL A 439 -14.42 -3.94 3.07
C VAL A 439 -15.34 -5.12 3.39
N VAL A 440 -16.23 -4.97 4.37
CA VAL A 440 -17.23 -6.01 4.69
C VAL A 440 -18.14 -6.26 3.49
N ILE A 441 -18.71 -5.22 2.89
CA ILE A 441 -19.62 -5.38 1.75
C ILE A 441 -18.88 -6.01 0.56
N PHE A 442 -17.72 -5.48 0.19
CA PHE A 442 -17.03 -5.84 -1.04
C PHE A 442 -16.28 -7.16 -0.97
N PHE A 443 -15.73 -7.53 0.19
CA PHE A 443 -14.89 -8.72 0.35
C PHE A 443 -15.50 -9.81 1.24
N THR A 444 -16.70 -9.60 1.78
CA THR A 444 -17.43 -10.69 2.47
C THR A 444 -18.83 -10.88 1.92
N VAL A 445 -19.65 -9.84 1.85
CA VAL A 445 -21.05 -9.95 1.39
C VAL A 445 -21.11 -10.25 -0.10
N LEU A 446 -20.35 -9.53 -0.92
CA LEU A 446 -20.33 -9.70 -2.38
C LEU A 446 -19.82 -11.09 -2.80
N PRO A 447 -18.67 -11.60 -2.32
CA PRO A 447 -18.28 -12.99 -2.58
C PRO A 447 -19.34 -13.99 -2.14
N THR A 448 -19.92 -13.81 -0.95
CA THR A 448 -21.00 -14.68 -0.45
C THR A 448 -22.17 -14.68 -1.43
N ALA A 449 -22.61 -13.51 -1.89
CA ALA A 449 -23.66 -13.40 -2.90
C ALA A 449 -23.26 -14.13 -4.20
N ILE A 450 -22.03 -13.96 -4.68
CA ILE A 450 -21.56 -14.68 -5.88
C ILE A 450 -21.71 -16.20 -5.70
N TYR A 451 -21.23 -16.76 -4.60
CA TYR A 451 -21.29 -18.20 -4.36
C TYR A 451 -22.71 -18.74 -4.17
N TYR A 452 -23.62 -17.97 -3.55
CA TYR A 452 -24.97 -18.45 -3.26
C TYR A 452 -26.01 -18.10 -4.32
N SER A 453 -25.84 -17.04 -5.09
CA SER A 453 -26.85 -16.57 -6.07
C SER A 453 -26.35 -16.57 -7.51
N VAL A 454 -25.08 -16.32 -7.77
CA VAL A 454 -24.54 -16.23 -9.14
C VAL A 454 -24.09 -17.59 -9.64
N LEU A 455 -23.19 -18.27 -8.92
CA LEU A 455 -22.61 -19.54 -9.38
C LEU A 455 -23.66 -20.65 -9.58
N PRO A 456 -24.66 -20.84 -8.71
CA PRO A 456 -25.68 -21.88 -8.92
C PRO A 456 -26.62 -21.61 -10.10
N THR A 457 -26.69 -20.37 -10.58
CA THR A 457 -27.54 -19.96 -11.71
C THR A 457 -26.76 -19.79 -13.02
N LEU A 458 -25.50 -20.26 -13.06
CA LEU A 458 -24.69 -20.22 -14.26
C LEU A 458 -25.31 -21.07 -15.38
N GLN A 459 -25.47 -20.45 -16.55
CA GLN A 459 -25.82 -21.10 -17.80
C GLN A 459 -24.80 -20.63 -18.84
N CYS A 460 -23.76 -21.46 -18.98
CA CYS A 460 -22.72 -21.45 -20.00
C CYS A 460 -22.73 -22.86 -20.61
#